data_AF-A0A955XTR5-F1
#
_entry.id   AF-A0A955XTR5-F1
#
_cell.length_a   1.000
_cell.length_b   1.000
_cell.length_c   1.000
_cell.angle_alpha   90.00
_cell.angle_beta   90.00
_cell.angle_gamma   90.00
#
_symmetry.space_group_name_H-M   'P 1'
#
loop_
_entity.id
_entity.type
_entity.pdbx_description
1 polymer ?
#
loop_
_entity_poly.entity_id
_entity_poly.type
_entity_poly.pdbx_seq_one_letter_code
_entity_poly.pdbx_strand_id
1 'polypeptide(L)'
;MTSATIPSAQPATGKASIHQEKGRTRGLSFIFYLLEQGKAKLLLMLTVLALVLAGMAAWSWVAFVIAFVSIPLFGAGVPLAYLIYRSRTHDAGPADWTPYLDWKGPKAEKHKGKKVPMETMYEAYMAGELDFTQDPFEVLLKRNQIFSMAFTNNDLKFYLKDMLGQNLGHSIKADEGDIAHVYNRGNDFYNWFLGETMVYTSGIFRDRDETLEQGQLRKLDTVCKYVQMKPGDKHLDLGCGWGTLVAHAAKNFGTDSTGVTLAQEQA
;
A
#
# COMPACT_ATOMS: atom_id res chain seq x y z
N MET A 1 -34.08 -1.70 -21.53
CA MET A 1 -32.84 -1.37 -20.80
C MET A 1 -33.23 -0.41 -19.68
N THR A 2 -33.44 -0.93 -18.48
CA THR A 2 -33.81 -0.16 -17.29
C THR A 2 -32.57 0.53 -16.74
N SER A 3 -32.53 1.85 -16.87
CA SER A 3 -31.51 2.72 -16.26
C SER A 3 -31.66 2.64 -14.73
N ALA A 4 -30.73 1.95 -14.07
CA ALA A 4 -30.64 1.96 -12.62
C ALA A 4 -29.98 3.29 -12.21
N THR A 5 -30.78 4.19 -11.67
CA THR A 5 -30.30 5.45 -11.09
C THR A 5 -29.55 5.12 -9.80
N ILE A 6 -28.22 5.31 -9.81
CA ILE A 6 -27.39 5.15 -8.61
C ILE A 6 -27.75 6.29 -7.64
N PRO A 7 -28.15 6.01 -6.38
CA PRO A 7 -28.44 7.06 -5.42
C PRO A 7 -27.21 7.93 -5.17
N SER A 8 -27.38 9.25 -5.14
CA SER A 8 -26.32 10.19 -4.75
C SER A 8 -25.83 9.84 -3.35
N ALA A 9 -24.53 9.63 -3.19
CA ALA A 9 -23.90 9.41 -1.89
C ALA A 9 -24.27 10.55 -0.93
N GLN A 10 -24.87 10.22 0.21
CA GLN A 10 -25.17 11.23 1.21
C GLN A 10 -23.86 11.75 1.83
N PRO A 11 -23.70 13.08 1.98
CA PRO A 11 -22.50 13.63 2.58
C PRO A 11 -22.35 13.11 4.02
N ALA A 12 -21.23 12.44 4.29
CA ALA A 12 -20.92 11.94 5.62
C ALA A 12 -20.93 13.10 6.62
N THR A 13 -21.85 13.06 7.60
CA THR A 13 -22.06 14.12 8.60
C THR A 13 -21.13 13.99 9.81
N GLY A 14 -20.33 12.92 9.89
CA GLY A 14 -19.40 12.66 10.99
C GLY A 14 -18.06 13.40 10.83
N LYS A 15 -17.44 13.83 11.94
CA LYS A 15 -16.08 14.43 11.96
C LYS A 15 -15.11 13.58 11.12
N ALA A 16 -14.25 14.23 10.32
CA ALA A 16 -13.20 13.54 9.58
C ALA A 16 -12.38 12.73 10.58
N SER A 17 -12.25 11.42 10.32
CA SER A 17 -11.51 10.42 11.09
C SER A 17 -10.75 10.99 12.29
N ILE A 18 -11.33 10.88 13.49
CA ILE A 18 -10.59 11.15 14.72
C ILE A 18 -9.69 9.93 14.95
N HIS A 19 -8.45 10.01 14.45
CA HIS A 19 -7.43 8.97 14.58
C HIS A 19 -6.96 8.79 16.03
N GLN A 20 -7.82 8.28 16.92
CA GLN A 20 -7.45 7.74 18.23
C GLN A 20 -7.42 6.21 18.19
N GLU A 21 -6.63 5.64 17.27
CA GLU A 21 -6.47 4.19 17.20
C GLU A 21 -5.30 3.74 18.10
N LYS A 22 -5.61 3.14 19.25
CA LYS A 22 -4.65 2.35 20.04
C LYS A 22 -4.37 1.04 19.30
N GLY A 23 -3.10 0.68 19.11
CA GLY A 23 -2.70 -0.61 18.52
C GLY A 23 -1.80 -0.55 17.27
N ARG A 24 -1.28 0.63 16.90
CA ARG A 24 -0.36 0.75 15.75
C ARG A 24 0.83 -0.21 15.89
N THR A 25 0.94 -1.18 14.99
CA THR A 25 2.00 -2.18 14.98
C THR A 25 3.35 -1.52 14.69
N ARG A 26 4.08 -1.15 15.74
CA ARG A 26 5.46 -0.60 15.66
C ARG A 26 6.52 -1.62 15.22
N GLY A 27 6.13 -2.82 14.79
CA GLY A 27 7.04 -3.91 14.41
C GLY A 27 7.42 -3.94 12.93
N LEU A 28 6.58 -3.43 12.03
CA LEU A 28 6.82 -3.48 10.58
C LEU A 28 7.87 -2.47 10.08
N SER A 29 8.20 -1.45 10.88
CA SER A 29 9.09 -0.36 10.46
C SER A 29 10.51 -0.83 10.16
N PHE A 30 11.02 -1.86 10.83
CA PHE A 30 12.43 -2.27 10.67
C PHE A 30 12.67 -3.07 9.39
N ILE A 31 11.79 -4.00 9.04
CA ILE A 31 11.93 -4.78 7.79
C ILE A 31 11.70 -3.89 6.59
N PHE A 32 10.65 -3.07 6.59
CA PHE A 32 10.44 -2.13 5.50
C PHE A 32 11.58 -1.14 5.39
N TYR A 33 12.12 -0.62 6.50
CA TYR A 33 13.33 0.21 6.46
C TYR A 33 14.53 -0.50 5.83
N LEU A 34 14.79 -1.78 6.14
CA LEU A 34 15.91 -2.51 5.53
C LEU A 34 15.71 -2.78 4.03
N LEU A 35 14.47 -3.07 3.62
CA LEU A 35 14.11 -3.30 2.22
C LEU A 35 14.12 -2.00 1.40
N GLU A 36 13.48 -0.94 1.90
CA GLU A 36 13.39 0.40 1.30
C GLU A 36 14.76 1.04 1.11
N GLN A 37 15.70 0.78 2.02
CA GLN A 37 17.07 1.31 1.93
C GLN A 37 17.99 0.44 1.05
N GLY A 38 17.49 -0.63 0.41
CA GLY A 38 18.32 -1.59 -0.33
C GLY A 38 19.36 -2.32 0.54
N LYS A 39 19.19 -2.25 1.86
CA LYS A 39 20.10 -2.79 2.88
C LYS A 39 19.78 -4.23 3.25
N ALA A 40 18.92 -4.92 2.50
CA ALA A 40 18.75 -6.37 2.60
C ALA A 40 20.09 -7.11 2.50
N LYS A 41 21.07 -6.55 1.77
CA LYS A 41 22.45 -7.06 1.67
C LYS A 41 23.22 -7.03 3.01
N LEU A 42 22.82 -6.27 4.02
CA LEU A 42 23.38 -6.38 5.38
C LEU A 42 23.05 -7.73 6.02
N LEU A 43 21.92 -8.35 5.67
CA LEU A 43 21.61 -9.71 6.09
C LEU A 43 22.59 -10.73 5.44
N LEU A 44 23.11 -10.40 4.26
CA LEU A 44 24.18 -11.15 3.58
C LEU A 44 25.57 -10.94 4.21
N MET A 45 25.86 -9.82 4.88
CA MET A 45 27.17 -9.62 5.54
C MET A 45 27.40 -10.62 6.68
N LEU A 46 26.36 -10.96 7.42
CA LEU A 46 26.40 -12.04 8.40
C LEU A 46 26.72 -13.40 7.73
N THR A 47 26.34 -13.54 6.45
CA THR A 47 26.59 -14.75 5.65
C THR A 47 28.07 -14.87 5.33
N VAL A 48 28.64 -13.79 4.81
CA VAL A 48 30.07 -13.70 4.52
C VAL A 48 30.91 -13.89 5.79
N LEU A 49 30.52 -13.28 6.91
CA LEU A 49 31.25 -13.41 8.18
C LEU A 49 31.26 -14.85 8.71
N ALA A 50 30.13 -15.56 8.70
CA ALA A 50 30.14 -16.94 9.19
C ALA A 50 30.79 -17.92 8.22
N LEU A 51 30.79 -17.65 6.90
CA LEU A 51 31.60 -18.40 5.93
C LEU A 51 33.11 -18.23 6.21
N VAL A 52 33.55 -17.03 6.57
CA VAL A 52 34.94 -16.76 6.99
C VAL A 52 35.27 -17.51 8.29
N LEU A 53 34.39 -17.45 9.29
CA LEU A 53 34.58 -18.16 10.57
C LEU A 53 34.57 -19.70 10.40
N ALA A 54 33.72 -20.23 9.52
CA ALA A 54 33.72 -21.66 9.17
C ALA A 54 35.02 -22.06 8.44
N GLY A 55 35.56 -21.18 7.60
CA GLY A 55 36.88 -21.37 6.97
C GLY A 55 38.03 -21.42 7.99
N MET A 56 37.92 -20.68 9.09
CA MET A 56 38.91 -20.70 10.19
C MET A 56 38.80 -21.94 11.09
N ALA A 57 37.64 -22.60 11.15
CA ALA A 57 37.37 -23.78 12.00
C ALA A 57 37.78 -25.13 11.36
N ALA A 58 38.84 -25.15 10.56
CA ALA A 58 39.44 -26.35 9.95
C ALA A 58 38.52 -27.18 9.02
N TRP A 59 37.61 -26.53 8.28
CA TRP A 59 36.97 -27.11 7.09
C TRP A 59 36.19 -28.43 7.33
N SER A 60 35.58 -28.60 8.52
CA SER A 60 34.53 -29.63 8.58
C SER A 60 33.36 -29.16 7.72
N TRP A 61 32.98 -29.96 6.74
CA TRP A 61 31.82 -29.70 5.87
C TRP A 61 30.55 -29.45 6.71
N VAL A 62 30.48 -30.04 7.90
CA VAL A 62 29.43 -29.83 8.90
C VAL A 62 29.38 -28.38 9.40
N ALA A 63 30.52 -27.77 9.74
CA ALA A 63 30.56 -26.37 10.19
C ALA A 63 30.13 -25.40 9.09
N PHE A 64 30.47 -25.70 7.83
CA PHE A 64 30.03 -24.92 6.67
C PHE A 64 28.51 -24.99 6.49
N VAL A 65 27.93 -26.20 6.55
CA VAL A 65 26.48 -26.40 6.44
C VAL A 65 25.75 -25.70 7.58
N ILE A 66 26.25 -25.81 8.82
CA ILE A 66 25.66 -25.13 9.98
C ILE A 66 25.69 -23.61 9.79
N ALA A 67 26.82 -23.04 9.39
CA ALA A 67 26.93 -21.60 9.13
C ALA A 67 25.96 -21.17 8.02
N PHE A 68 26.03 -21.83 6.86
CA PHE A 68 25.23 -21.52 5.68
C PHE A 68 23.71 -21.58 5.93
N VAL A 69 23.25 -22.50 6.78
CA VAL A 69 21.82 -22.59 7.18
C VAL A 69 21.48 -21.60 8.29
N SER A 70 22.37 -21.38 9.25
CA SER A 70 22.11 -20.55 10.43
C SER A 70 21.90 -19.09 10.06
N ILE A 71 22.60 -18.56 9.05
CA ILE A 71 22.49 -17.13 8.73
C ILE A 71 21.15 -16.74 8.10
N PRO A 72 20.64 -17.39 7.03
CA PRO A 72 19.31 -17.10 6.53
C PRO A 72 18.24 -17.42 7.60
N LEU A 73 18.45 -18.46 8.40
CA LEU A 73 17.55 -18.81 9.49
C LEU A 73 17.48 -17.73 10.57
N PHE A 74 18.60 -17.27 11.12
CA PHE A 74 18.61 -16.30 12.23
C PHE A 74 18.62 -14.83 11.77
N GLY A 75 19.09 -14.53 10.57
CA GLY A 75 19.10 -13.19 9.98
C GLY A 75 17.77 -12.79 9.35
N ALA A 76 17.02 -13.75 8.79
CA ALA A 76 15.73 -13.49 8.15
C ALA A 76 14.60 -14.35 8.71
N GLY A 77 14.78 -15.67 8.81
CA GLY A 77 13.73 -16.61 9.19
C GLY A 77 13.15 -16.39 10.59
N VAL A 78 13.99 -16.30 11.62
CA VAL A 78 13.60 -16.10 13.02
C VAL A 78 13.03 -14.69 13.24
N PRO A 79 13.65 -13.60 12.75
CA PRO A 79 13.03 -12.27 12.81
C PRO A 79 11.68 -12.21 12.10
N LEU A 80 11.54 -12.83 10.93
CA LEU A 80 10.27 -12.89 10.19
C LEU A 80 9.23 -13.70 10.95
N ALA A 81 9.59 -14.88 11.47
CA ALA A 81 8.70 -15.72 12.28
C ALA A 81 8.26 -14.99 13.57
N TYR A 82 9.18 -14.27 14.23
CA TYR A 82 8.88 -13.45 15.38
C TYR A 82 7.93 -12.29 15.03
N LEU A 83 8.12 -11.63 13.88
CA LEU A 83 7.24 -10.57 13.43
C LEU A 83 5.85 -11.09 13.06
N ILE A 84 5.75 -12.25 12.41
CA ILE A 84 4.47 -12.90 12.12
C ILE A 84 3.77 -13.27 13.44
N TYR A 85 4.50 -13.89 14.37
CA TYR A 85 3.97 -14.22 15.70
C TYR A 85 3.47 -12.97 16.43
N ARG A 86 4.30 -11.92 16.48
CA ARG A 86 3.95 -10.65 17.12
C ARG A 86 2.77 -9.97 16.45
N SER A 87 2.72 -10.00 15.13
CA SER A 87 1.63 -9.46 14.33
C SER A 87 0.30 -10.16 14.68
N ARG A 88 0.30 -11.49 14.75
CA ARG A 88 -0.88 -12.29 15.12
C ARG A 88 -1.29 -12.12 16.58
N THR A 89 -0.35 -11.96 17.50
CA THR A 89 -0.64 -11.87 18.93
C THR A 89 -0.99 -10.46 19.39
N HIS A 90 -0.37 -9.43 18.81
CA HIS A 90 -0.58 -8.03 19.23
C HIS A 90 -1.87 -7.42 18.67
N ASP A 91 -2.28 -7.86 17.48
CA ASP A 91 -3.50 -7.37 16.83
C ASP A 91 -4.63 -8.42 16.81
N ALA A 92 -4.49 -9.46 17.63
CA ALA A 92 -5.59 -10.33 18.00
C ALA A 92 -6.44 -9.64 19.07
N GLY A 93 -7.75 -9.86 19.02
CA GLY A 93 -8.66 -9.38 20.02
C GLY A 93 -10.09 -9.85 19.77
N PRO A 94 -10.94 -9.80 20.81
CA PRO A 94 -12.37 -10.00 20.62
C PRO A 94 -12.91 -8.89 19.72
N ALA A 95 -13.78 -9.26 18.79
CA ALA A 95 -14.50 -8.30 17.96
C ALA A 95 -15.87 -8.89 17.61
N ASP A 96 -16.87 -8.02 17.60
CA ASP A 96 -18.17 -8.33 17.04
C ASP A 96 -18.32 -7.64 15.70
N TRP A 97 -18.13 -8.41 14.63
CA TRP A 97 -18.26 -7.95 13.26
C TRP A 97 -19.66 -8.20 12.68
N THR A 98 -20.53 -8.92 13.39
CA THR A 98 -21.87 -9.29 12.92
C THR A 98 -22.77 -8.11 12.53
N PRO A 99 -22.67 -6.91 13.14
CA PRO A 99 -23.47 -5.76 12.72
C PRO A 99 -23.01 -5.15 11.39
N TYR A 100 -21.80 -5.48 10.91
CA TYR A 100 -21.13 -4.79 9.80
C TYR A 100 -20.93 -5.66 8.56
N LEU A 101 -20.90 -6.98 8.71
CA LEU A 101 -20.54 -7.93 7.65
C LEU A 101 -21.60 -9.02 7.54
N ASP A 102 -22.05 -9.28 6.31
CA ASP A 102 -22.89 -10.41 5.96
C ASP A 102 -22.05 -11.51 5.29
N TRP A 103 -21.97 -12.68 5.92
CA TRP A 103 -21.20 -13.81 5.41
C TRP A 103 -22.13 -14.84 4.80
N LYS A 104 -21.86 -15.20 3.54
CA LYS A 104 -22.68 -16.15 2.77
C LYS A 104 -22.21 -17.60 2.91
N GLY A 105 -21.14 -17.86 3.67
CA GLY A 105 -20.50 -19.17 3.79
C GLY A 105 -19.95 -19.51 5.18
N PRO A 106 -19.47 -20.75 5.39
CA PRO A 106 -19.10 -21.28 6.70
C PRO A 106 -17.81 -20.65 7.28
N LYS A 107 -17.09 -19.84 6.50
CA LYS A 107 -15.89 -19.11 6.95
C LYS A 107 -16.21 -18.15 8.11
N ALA A 108 -17.44 -17.67 8.20
CA ALA A 108 -17.94 -16.82 9.28
C ALA A 108 -17.66 -17.40 10.68
N GLU A 109 -17.98 -18.69 10.88
CA GLU A 109 -17.84 -19.36 12.18
C GLU A 109 -16.39 -19.44 12.65
N LYS A 110 -15.43 -19.49 11.72
CA LYS A 110 -14.00 -19.47 12.07
C LYS A 110 -13.57 -18.17 12.73
N HIS A 111 -14.29 -17.07 12.50
CA HIS A 111 -13.97 -15.73 12.99
C HIS A 111 -14.96 -15.18 14.01
N LYS A 112 -15.94 -15.98 14.44
CA LYS A 112 -16.94 -15.54 15.42
C LYS A 112 -16.28 -15.11 16.73
N GLY A 113 -16.66 -13.93 17.22
CA GLY A 113 -16.16 -13.35 18.47
C GLY A 113 -14.70 -12.90 18.45
N LYS A 114 -14.04 -12.87 17.30
CA LYS A 114 -12.66 -12.36 17.14
C LYS A 114 -12.52 -11.50 15.89
N LYS A 115 -11.47 -10.70 15.84
CA LYS A 115 -11.13 -9.93 14.65
C LYS A 115 -10.96 -10.83 13.41
N VAL A 116 -11.44 -10.35 12.27
CA VAL A 116 -11.25 -11.00 10.96
C VAL A 116 -9.95 -10.47 10.33
N PRO A 117 -9.02 -11.30 9.84
CA PRO A 117 -7.87 -10.80 9.09
C PRO A 117 -8.31 -9.96 7.89
N MET A 118 -7.65 -8.82 7.65
CA MET A 118 -8.00 -7.91 6.55
C MET A 118 -7.95 -8.62 5.19
N GLU A 119 -6.93 -9.47 4.98
CA GLU A 119 -6.82 -10.35 3.81
C GLU A 119 -8.05 -11.21 3.61
N THR A 120 -8.45 -11.92 4.65
CA THR A 120 -9.58 -12.84 4.58
C THR A 120 -10.88 -12.10 4.29
N MET A 121 -11.02 -10.87 4.78
CA MET A 121 -12.18 -10.03 4.48
C MET A 121 -12.23 -9.63 3.00
N TYR A 122 -11.17 -9.02 2.45
CA TYR A 122 -11.24 -8.54 1.06
C TYR A 122 -11.28 -9.70 0.06
N GLU A 123 -10.63 -10.83 0.33
CA GLU A 123 -10.71 -12.02 -0.52
C GLU A 123 -12.14 -12.58 -0.54
N ALA A 124 -12.79 -12.65 0.63
CA ALA A 124 -14.18 -13.09 0.71
C ALA A 124 -15.14 -12.11 0.02
N TYR A 125 -14.90 -10.80 0.13
CA TYR A 125 -15.69 -9.77 -0.55
C TYR A 125 -15.55 -9.88 -2.08
N MET A 126 -14.32 -9.98 -2.59
CA MET A 126 -14.05 -10.14 -4.02
C MET A 126 -14.61 -11.46 -4.57
N ALA A 127 -14.63 -12.52 -3.77
CA ALA A 127 -15.27 -13.80 -4.12
C ALA A 127 -16.80 -13.77 -4.01
N GLY A 128 -17.41 -12.67 -3.55
CA GLY A 128 -18.84 -12.53 -3.32
C GLY A 128 -19.38 -13.33 -2.13
N GLU A 129 -18.50 -13.90 -1.30
CA GLU A 129 -18.83 -14.69 -0.10
C GLU A 129 -19.08 -13.82 1.14
N LEU A 130 -18.72 -12.53 1.06
CA LEU A 130 -18.91 -11.53 2.11
C LEU A 130 -19.48 -10.26 1.50
N ASP A 131 -20.38 -9.61 2.21
CA ASP A 131 -20.92 -8.29 1.88
C ASP A 131 -20.89 -7.35 3.09
N PHE A 132 -20.96 -6.06 2.85
CA PHE A 132 -21.11 -5.06 3.92
C PHE A 132 -22.59 -4.80 4.17
N THR A 133 -23.01 -4.89 5.43
CA THR A 133 -24.39 -4.55 5.84
C THR A 133 -24.60 -3.06 6.04
N GLN A 134 -23.51 -2.31 6.17
CA GLN A 134 -23.45 -0.86 6.34
C GLN A 134 -22.59 -0.24 5.24
N ASP A 135 -22.53 1.09 5.20
CA ASP A 135 -21.62 1.80 4.30
C ASP A 135 -20.16 1.32 4.50
N PRO A 136 -19.48 0.81 3.45
CA PRO A 136 -18.13 0.26 3.59
C PRO A 136 -17.12 1.27 4.12
N PHE A 137 -17.25 2.56 3.76
CA PHE A 137 -16.34 3.60 4.24
C PHE A 137 -16.46 3.77 5.76
N GLU A 138 -17.68 3.84 6.29
CA GLU A 138 -17.93 3.90 7.74
C GLU A 138 -17.42 2.66 8.49
N VAL A 139 -17.54 1.47 7.89
CA VAL A 139 -16.98 0.23 8.46
C VAL A 139 -15.45 0.27 8.47
N LEU A 140 -14.82 0.72 7.38
CA LEU A 140 -13.36 0.81 7.26
C LEU A 140 -12.74 1.90 8.14
N LEU A 141 -13.50 2.93 8.53
CA LEU A 141 -13.07 3.86 9.59
C LEU A 141 -12.87 3.15 10.94
N LYS A 142 -13.62 2.07 11.20
CA LYS A 142 -13.51 1.23 12.40
C LYS A 142 -12.65 -0.01 12.19
N ARG A 143 -11.90 -0.10 11.08
CA ARG A 143 -11.16 -1.31 10.66
C ARG A 143 -10.30 -1.91 11.75
N ASN A 144 -9.64 -1.12 12.60
CA ASN A 144 -8.78 -1.65 13.66
C ASN A 144 -9.54 -2.27 14.84
N GLN A 145 -10.86 -2.11 14.91
CA GLN A 145 -11.72 -2.76 15.92
C GLN A 145 -12.26 -4.09 15.39
N ILE A 146 -12.54 -4.15 14.09
CA ILE A 146 -13.25 -5.26 13.41
C ILE A 146 -12.24 -6.23 12.78
N PHE A 147 -11.17 -5.69 12.21
CA PHE A 147 -10.17 -6.41 11.43
C PHE A 147 -8.83 -6.49 12.15
N SER A 148 -8.11 -7.57 11.85
CA SER A 148 -6.70 -7.76 12.23
C SER A 148 -5.83 -7.48 11.01
N MET A 149 -4.84 -6.61 11.17
CA MET A 149 -3.82 -6.27 10.18
C MET A 149 -2.64 -7.26 10.26
N ALA A 150 -2.93 -8.50 10.67
CA ALA A 150 -1.92 -9.51 10.89
C ALA A 150 -1.63 -10.36 9.65
N PHE A 151 -0.39 -10.82 9.51
CA PHE A 151 0.02 -11.72 8.43
C PHE A 151 -0.75 -13.04 8.48
N THR A 152 -1.47 -13.32 7.40
CA THR A 152 -2.14 -14.60 7.17
C THR A 152 -1.17 -15.62 6.59
N ASN A 153 -1.61 -16.88 6.50
CA ASN A 153 -0.81 -17.92 5.83
C ASN A 153 -0.78 -17.70 4.31
N ASN A 154 -1.79 -17.05 3.74
CA ASN A 154 -1.83 -16.72 2.32
C ASN A 154 -0.82 -15.61 1.99
N ASP A 155 -0.73 -14.58 2.84
CA ASP A 155 0.29 -13.53 2.72
C ASP A 155 1.71 -14.13 2.76
N LEU A 156 1.95 -15.09 3.65
CA LEU A 156 3.24 -15.78 3.73
C LEU A 156 3.55 -16.60 2.48
N LYS A 157 2.56 -17.31 1.93
CA LYS A 157 2.71 -18.06 0.68
C LYS A 157 3.03 -17.13 -0.48
N PHE A 158 2.27 -16.05 -0.62
CA PHE A 158 2.49 -15.02 -1.64
C PHE A 158 3.89 -14.42 -1.51
N TYR A 159 4.29 -14.02 -0.31
CA TYR A 159 5.62 -13.45 -0.06
C TYR A 159 6.76 -14.40 -0.45
N LEU A 160 6.65 -15.68 -0.05
CA LEU A 160 7.70 -16.66 -0.30
C LEU A 160 7.76 -17.14 -1.75
N LYS A 161 6.61 -17.22 -2.44
CA LYS A 161 6.51 -17.76 -3.79
C LYS A 161 6.64 -16.67 -4.86
N ASP A 162 5.86 -15.61 -4.72
CA ASP A 162 5.66 -14.63 -5.78
C ASP A 162 6.58 -13.43 -5.58
N MET A 163 6.67 -12.88 -4.36
CA MET A 163 7.49 -11.69 -4.10
C MET A 163 9.01 -11.99 -4.13
N LEU A 164 9.46 -13.10 -3.54
CA LEU A 164 10.87 -13.51 -3.65
C LEU A 164 11.24 -13.87 -5.09
N GLY A 165 10.33 -14.46 -5.86
CA GLY A 165 10.54 -14.76 -7.28
C GLY A 165 10.74 -13.49 -8.11
N GLN A 166 9.91 -12.47 -7.88
CA GLN A 166 9.99 -11.18 -8.58
C GLN A 166 11.23 -10.36 -8.18
N ASN A 167 11.57 -10.32 -6.89
CA ASN A 167 12.71 -9.52 -6.39
C ASN A 167 14.09 -10.10 -6.71
N LEU A 168 14.17 -11.39 -7.07
CA LEU A 168 15.40 -12.00 -7.58
C LEU A 168 15.63 -11.69 -9.06
N GLY A 169 14.63 -11.13 -9.75
CA GLY A 169 14.65 -10.82 -11.19
C GLY A 169 14.13 -9.41 -11.49
N HIS A 170 14.61 -8.39 -10.79
CA HIS A 170 14.30 -7.00 -11.16
C HIS A 170 14.88 -6.67 -12.54
N SER A 171 14.01 -6.33 -13.50
CA SER A 171 14.40 -5.82 -14.80
C SER A 171 13.50 -4.67 -15.19
N ILE A 172 14.04 -3.68 -15.90
CA ILE A 172 13.30 -2.49 -16.36
C ILE A 172 12.02 -2.89 -17.13
N LYS A 173 12.09 -3.96 -17.93
CA LYS A 173 10.95 -4.49 -18.69
C LYS A 173 9.82 -5.06 -17.81
N ALA A 174 10.17 -5.63 -16.64
CA ALA A 174 9.17 -6.14 -15.71
C ALA A 174 8.41 -4.96 -15.05
N ASP A 175 9.15 -3.93 -14.62
CA ASP A 175 8.59 -2.74 -13.99
C ASP A 175 7.69 -1.95 -14.98
N GLU A 176 8.10 -1.84 -16.26
CA GLU A 176 7.28 -1.25 -17.33
C GLU A 176 5.94 -1.99 -17.52
N GLY A 177 5.96 -3.34 -17.46
CA GLY A 177 4.77 -4.18 -17.60
C GLY A 177 3.76 -3.99 -16.47
N ASP A 178 4.23 -3.89 -15.23
CA ASP A 178 3.38 -3.70 -14.05
C ASP A 178 2.69 -2.33 -14.07
N ILE A 179 3.41 -1.27 -14.46
CA ILE A 179 2.86 0.08 -14.60
C ILE A 179 1.83 0.14 -15.73
N ALA A 180 2.13 -0.46 -16.88
CA ALA A 180 1.23 -0.51 -18.02
C ALA A 180 -0.09 -1.21 -17.66
N HIS A 181 -0.06 -2.31 -16.91
CA HIS A 181 -1.27 -3.04 -16.54
C HIS A 181 -2.24 -2.21 -15.67
N VAL A 182 -1.72 -1.36 -14.79
CA VAL A 182 -2.56 -0.56 -13.88
C VAL A 182 -3.06 0.71 -14.57
N TYR A 183 -2.20 1.45 -15.27
CA TYR A 183 -2.53 2.78 -15.80
C TYR A 183 -3.05 2.78 -17.25
N ASN A 184 -2.84 1.71 -18.03
CA ASN A 184 -3.38 1.63 -19.40
C ASN A 184 -4.81 1.05 -19.46
N ARG A 185 -5.58 1.19 -18.38
CA ARG A 185 -7.01 0.83 -18.36
C ARG A 185 -7.89 1.81 -19.16
N GLY A 186 -7.29 2.92 -19.64
CA GLY A 186 -7.87 3.93 -20.51
C GLY A 186 -8.27 5.21 -19.77
N ASN A 187 -8.10 6.38 -20.42
CA ASN A 187 -8.40 7.68 -19.82
C ASN A 187 -9.89 7.86 -19.49
N ASP A 188 -10.80 7.24 -20.25
CA ASP A 188 -12.25 7.29 -19.98
C ASP A 188 -12.61 6.70 -18.61
N PHE A 189 -11.94 5.60 -18.22
CA PHE A 189 -12.16 4.95 -16.92
C PHE A 189 -11.81 5.90 -15.77
N TYR A 190 -10.66 6.56 -15.86
CA TYR A 190 -10.19 7.49 -14.83
C TYR A 190 -11.00 8.79 -14.81
N ASN A 191 -11.31 9.34 -15.99
CA ASN A 191 -12.10 10.56 -16.10
C ASN A 191 -13.50 10.41 -15.46
N TRP A 192 -14.07 9.21 -15.48
CA TRP A 192 -15.38 8.94 -14.89
C TRP A 192 -15.48 9.28 -13.39
N PHE A 193 -14.38 9.15 -12.63
CA PHE A 193 -14.38 9.46 -11.20
C PHE A 193 -13.39 10.55 -10.78
N LEU A 194 -12.41 10.91 -11.62
CA LEU A 194 -11.47 12.00 -11.36
C LEU A 194 -11.92 13.35 -11.92
N GLY A 195 -12.81 13.35 -12.90
CA GLY A 195 -13.21 14.55 -13.62
C GLY A 195 -12.08 15.15 -14.47
N GLU A 196 -12.31 16.38 -14.93
CA GLU A 196 -11.49 17.04 -15.94
C GLU A 196 -10.02 17.25 -15.54
N THR A 197 -9.72 17.33 -14.25
CA THR A 197 -8.36 17.61 -13.78
C THR A 197 -7.43 16.41 -13.96
N MET A 198 -7.98 15.19 -14.03
CA MET A 198 -7.24 13.93 -14.08
C MET A 198 -6.17 13.79 -12.98
N VAL A 199 -6.41 14.36 -11.79
CA VAL A 199 -5.49 14.31 -10.65
C VAL A 199 -5.79 13.10 -9.76
N TYR A 200 -5.10 11.98 -9.99
CA TYR A 200 -5.25 10.77 -9.16
C TYR A 200 -4.37 10.79 -7.90
N THR A 201 -4.52 11.83 -7.09
CA THR A 201 -3.88 11.96 -5.77
C THR A 201 -4.75 12.86 -4.88
N SER A 202 -4.31 13.15 -3.66
CA SER A 202 -5.08 13.94 -2.72
C SER A 202 -5.39 15.36 -3.24
N GLY A 203 -6.53 15.88 -2.79
CA GLY A 203 -6.86 17.30 -2.83
C GLY A 203 -6.67 17.96 -1.45
N ILE A 204 -6.66 19.29 -1.41
CA ILE A 204 -6.68 20.07 -0.18
C ILE A 204 -8.04 20.76 -0.10
N PHE A 205 -8.88 20.39 0.87
CA PHE A 205 -10.23 20.91 1.04
C PHE A 205 -10.28 21.84 2.26
N ARG A 206 -11.00 22.96 2.15
CA ARG A 206 -11.24 23.89 3.28
C ARG A 206 -12.51 23.51 4.02
N ASP A 207 -13.53 23.16 3.25
CA ASP A 207 -14.86 22.83 3.69
C ASP A 207 -15.32 21.50 3.08
N ARG A 208 -16.39 20.92 3.62
CA ARG A 208 -16.86 19.57 3.22
C ARG A 208 -17.66 19.55 1.93
N ASP A 209 -18.21 20.69 1.56
CA ASP A 209 -19.07 20.91 0.41
C ASP A 209 -18.29 21.35 -0.84
N GLU A 210 -16.98 21.51 -0.72
CA GLU A 210 -16.12 21.80 -1.87
C GLU A 210 -16.07 20.61 -2.84
N THR A 211 -16.13 20.95 -4.12
CA THR A 211 -15.98 20.00 -5.23
C THR A 211 -14.58 19.40 -5.27
N LEU A 212 -14.45 18.22 -5.88
CA LEU A 212 -13.16 17.54 -6.06
C LEU A 212 -12.17 18.44 -6.81
N GLU A 213 -12.64 19.12 -7.85
CA GLU A 213 -11.87 20.01 -8.71
C GLU A 213 -11.31 21.20 -7.92
N GLN A 214 -12.12 21.80 -7.04
CA GLN A 214 -11.66 22.87 -6.15
C GLN A 214 -10.55 22.36 -5.22
N GLY A 215 -10.72 21.17 -4.64
CA GLY A 215 -9.72 20.55 -3.76
C GLY A 215 -8.41 20.26 -4.48
N GLN A 216 -8.47 19.73 -5.69
CA GLN A 216 -7.30 19.41 -6.51
C GLN A 216 -6.59 20.67 -7.00
N LEU A 217 -7.31 21.66 -7.54
CA LEU A 217 -6.72 22.93 -8.00
C LEU A 217 -6.03 23.67 -6.85
N ARG A 218 -6.65 23.69 -5.66
CA ARG A 218 -6.02 24.25 -4.46
C ARG A 218 -4.75 23.52 -4.08
N LYS A 219 -4.74 22.18 -4.18
CA LYS A 219 -3.53 21.38 -3.95
C LYS A 219 -2.42 21.74 -4.92
N LEU A 220 -2.71 21.90 -6.21
CA LEU A 220 -1.71 22.30 -7.21
C LEU A 220 -1.09 23.67 -6.89
N ASP A 221 -1.92 24.67 -6.63
CA ASP A 221 -1.49 26.02 -6.24
C ASP A 221 -0.67 26.00 -4.93
N THR A 222 -1.11 25.20 -3.95
CA THR A 222 -0.41 25.06 -2.67
C THR A 222 0.97 24.45 -2.86
N VAL A 223 1.12 23.41 -3.69
CA VAL A 223 2.42 22.78 -3.97
C VAL A 223 3.37 23.80 -4.59
N CYS A 224 2.95 24.53 -5.63
CA CYS A 224 3.77 25.56 -6.28
C CYS A 224 4.19 26.67 -5.30
N LYS A 225 3.29 27.13 -4.44
CA LYS A 225 3.59 28.13 -3.40
C LYS A 225 4.54 27.59 -2.33
N TYR A 226 4.38 26.34 -1.92
CA TYR A 226 5.18 25.72 -0.87
C TYR A 226 6.65 25.58 -1.29
N VAL A 227 6.89 25.25 -2.56
CA VAL A 227 8.25 25.22 -3.14
C VAL A 227 8.72 26.60 -3.62
N GLN A 228 7.90 27.64 -3.39
CA GLN A 228 8.20 29.04 -3.68
C GLN A 228 8.56 29.30 -5.15
N MET A 229 7.83 28.65 -6.08
CA MET A 229 8.06 28.81 -7.52
C MET A 229 7.98 30.27 -7.95
N LYS A 230 8.93 30.67 -8.80
CA LYS A 230 8.98 32.00 -9.41
C LYS A 230 8.97 31.89 -10.94
N PRO A 231 8.52 32.94 -11.65
CA PRO A 231 8.63 33.00 -13.09
C PRO A 231 10.07 32.81 -13.57
N GLY A 232 10.26 31.94 -14.55
CA GLY A 232 11.57 31.58 -15.11
C GLY A 232 12.29 30.43 -14.39
N ASP A 233 11.79 29.94 -13.26
CA ASP A 233 12.37 28.76 -12.61
C ASP A 233 12.20 27.51 -13.49
N LYS A 234 13.17 26.61 -13.40
CA LYS A 234 13.05 25.26 -13.97
C LYS A 234 12.39 24.34 -12.97
N HIS A 235 11.33 23.66 -13.39
CA HIS A 235 10.55 22.74 -12.58
C HIS A 235 10.57 21.34 -13.21
N LEU A 236 10.89 20.32 -12.41
CA LEU A 236 10.87 18.91 -12.82
C LEU A 236 9.86 18.15 -11.96
N ASP A 237 8.83 17.58 -12.58
CA ASP A 237 7.80 16.77 -11.94
C ASP A 237 8.02 15.28 -12.26
N LEU A 238 8.45 14.51 -11.26
CA LEU A 238 8.76 13.09 -11.38
C LEU A 238 7.51 12.25 -11.06
N GLY A 239 7.02 11.50 -12.03
CA GLY A 239 5.72 10.84 -11.93
C GLY A 239 4.59 11.86 -12.12
N CYS A 240 4.66 12.65 -13.19
CA CYS A 240 3.78 13.80 -13.42
C CYS A 240 2.30 13.45 -13.66
N GLY A 241 1.95 12.16 -13.70
CA GLY A 241 0.64 11.69 -14.15
C GLY A 241 0.31 12.30 -15.52
N TRP A 242 -0.92 12.76 -15.69
CA TRP A 242 -1.45 13.45 -16.86
C TRP A 242 -0.90 14.88 -17.04
N GLY A 243 0.17 15.25 -16.35
CA GLY A 243 0.83 16.54 -16.50
C GLY A 243 0.10 17.73 -15.88
N THR A 244 -0.95 17.51 -15.07
CA THR A 244 -1.79 18.59 -14.54
C THR A 244 -0.98 19.59 -13.68
N LEU A 245 -0.02 19.11 -12.87
CA LEU A 245 0.84 19.99 -12.08
C LEU A 245 1.84 20.75 -12.96
N VAL A 246 2.45 20.09 -13.94
CA VAL A 246 3.36 20.69 -14.93
C VAL A 246 2.66 21.83 -15.66
N ALA A 247 1.46 21.58 -16.20
CA ALA A 247 0.66 22.59 -16.89
C ALA A 247 0.24 23.72 -15.95
N HIS A 248 -0.15 23.40 -14.71
CA HIS A 248 -0.53 24.39 -13.71
C HIS A 248 0.65 25.31 -13.33
N ALA A 249 1.84 24.74 -13.10
CA ALA A 249 3.05 25.48 -12.74
C ALA A 249 3.54 26.36 -13.90
N ALA A 250 3.53 25.85 -15.13
CA ALA A 250 3.89 26.62 -16.31
C ALA A 250 2.93 27.80 -16.53
N LYS A 251 1.61 27.53 -16.48
CA LYS A 251 0.57 28.54 -16.75
C LYS A 251 0.45 29.60 -15.66
N ASN A 252 0.46 29.22 -14.39
CA ASN A 252 0.11 30.12 -13.28
C ASN A 252 1.34 30.69 -12.55
N PHE A 253 2.49 30.02 -12.62
CA PHE A 253 3.73 30.46 -11.96
C PHE A 253 4.85 30.82 -12.95
N GLY A 254 4.63 30.63 -14.27
CA GLY A 254 5.57 31.05 -15.32
C GLY A 254 6.87 30.26 -15.35
N THR A 255 6.83 29.00 -14.92
CA THR A 255 8.01 28.12 -14.86
C THR A 255 8.27 27.40 -16.18
N ASP A 256 9.53 27.06 -16.44
CA ASP A 256 9.95 26.09 -17.45
C ASP A 256 9.79 24.67 -16.87
N SER A 257 8.60 24.08 -17.07
CA SER A 257 8.21 22.83 -16.43
C SER A 257 8.42 21.61 -17.34
N THR A 258 9.09 20.60 -16.82
CA THR A 258 9.27 19.28 -17.45
C THR A 258 8.59 18.21 -16.60
N GLY A 259 7.73 17.39 -17.21
CA GLY A 259 7.13 16.21 -16.58
C GLY A 259 7.81 14.93 -17.04
N VAL A 260 7.90 13.93 -16.16
CA VAL A 260 8.37 12.58 -16.47
C VAL A 260 7.35 11.56 -16.01
N THR A 261 6.90 10.69 -16.93
CA THR A 261 6.04 9.53 -16.64
C THR A 261 6.50 8.31 -17.44
N LEU A 262 6.27 7.12 -16.89
CA LEU A 262 6.50 5.84 -17.57
C LEU A 262 5.23 5.32 -18.27
N ALA A 263 4.06 5.87 -17.95
CA ALA A 263 2.80 5.46 -18.55
C ALA A 263 2.57 6.24 -19.86
N GLN A 264 2.56 5.53 -20.98
CA GLN A 264 2.42 6.13 -22.31
C GLN A 264 1.10 6.91 -22.47
N GLU A 265 -0.01 6.44 -21.88
CA GLU A 265 -1.31 7.13 -21.91
C GLU A 265 -1.35 8.44 -21.11
N GLN A 266 -0.31 8.72 -20.31
CA GLN A 266 -0.16 9.93 -19.50
C GLN A 266 0.84 10.93 -20.09
N ALA A 267 1.59 10.54 -21.12
CA ALA A 267 2.68 11.32 -21.73
C ALA A 267 2.21 12.19 -22.91
#